data_AF-A0A936JEG7-F1
#
_entry.id   AF-A0A936JEG7-F1
#
_cell.length_a   1.000
_cell.length_b   1.000
_cell.length_c   1.000
_cell.angle_alpha   90.00
_cell.angle_beta   90.00
_cell.angle_gamma   90.00
#
_symmetry.space_group_name_H-M   'P 1'
#
loop_
_entity.id
_entity.type
_entity.pdbx_description
1 polymer ?
#
loop_
_entity_poly.entity_id
_entity_poly.type
_entity_poly.pdbx_seq_one_letter_code
_entity_poly.pdbx_strand_id
1 'polypeptide(L)'
;MLKCYYYFVNSIIPSAKFLTSSCGHPCRPSVYGVFLLSFALFIAGCSDDGWSDKKENFTQTYMEILITREQIQDSTKANTEVAKVMASHGYDQQSFGEQFMEYSRTPEVLKAIMDSAQKRAQRELKR
;
A
#
# COMPACT_ATOMS: atom_id res chain seq x y z
N MET A 1 -11.24 -14.68 16.71
CA MET A 1 -11.39 -13.23 16.43
C MET A 1 -12.42 -12.49 17.29
N LEU A 2 -13.31 -13.13 18.07
CA LEU A 2 -14.25 -12.36 18.94
C LEU A 2 -13.67 -11.94 20.31
N LYS A 3 -12.56 -12.52 20.76
CA LYS A 3 -12.00 -12.25 22.11
C LYS A 3 -11.27 -10.91 22.23
N CYS A 4 -10.78 -10.34 21.12
CA CYS A 4 -10.13 -9.03 21.13
C CYS A 4 -11.11 -7.86 21.26
N TYR A 5 -12.38 -8.06 20.91
CA TYR A 5 -13.44 -7.04 21.03
C TYR A 5 -13.72 -6.67 22.49
N TYR A 6 -13.70 -7.66 23.40
CA TYR A 6 -14.09 -7.43 24.80
C TYR A 6 -13.00 -6.82 25.69
N TYR A 7 -11.72 -6.98 25.35
CA TYR A 7 -10.63 -6.44 26.18
C TYR A 7 -10.29 -4.98 25.88
N PHE A 8 -10.48 -4.52 24.63
CA PHE A 8 -10.12 -3.15 24.25
C PHE A 8 -11.12 -2.10 24.77
N VAL A 9 -12.41 -2.44 24.84
CA VAL A 9 -13.46 -1.51 25.29
C VAL A 9 -13.32 -1.19 26.80
N ASN A 10 -12.80 -2.12 27.61
CA ASN A 10 -12.74 -1.96 29.06
C ASN A 10 -11.50 -1.18 29.57
N SER A 11 -10.54 -0.85 28.71
CA SER A 11 -9.28 -0.21 29.13
C SER A 11 -9.19 1.30 28.83
N ILE A 12 -10.16 1.89 28.10
CA ILE A 12 -10.04 3.26 27.59
C ILE A 12 -10.93 4.28 28.31
N ILE A 13 -11.83 3.87 29.23
CA ILE A 13 -12.65 4.84 29.97
C ILE A 13 -12.71 4.57 31.48
N PRO A 14 -11.60 4.73 32.22
CA PRO A 14 -11.68 5.06 33.63
C PRO A 14 -11.80 6.58 33.75
N SER A 15 -12.96 7.09 34.16
CA SER A 15 -13.17 8.49 34.57
C SER A 15 -13.34 9.55 33.47
N ALA A 16 -14.31 9.38 32.55
CA ALA A 16 -14.95 10.55 31.96
C ALA A 16 -15.99 11.07 32.95
N LYS A 17 -15.60 12.00 33.82
CA LYS A 17 -16.53 12.79 34.63
C LYS A 17 -17.44 13.54 33.65
N PHE A 18 -18.71 13.15 33.61
CA PHE A 18 -19.77 13.85 32.90
C PHE A 18 -19.87 15.27 33.49
N LEU A 19 -19.25 16.25 32.85
CA LEU A 19 -19.55 17.66 33.07
C LEU A 19 -20.84 17.96 32.32
N THR A 20 -21.97 17.82 33.03
CA THR A 20 -23.24 18.41 32.62
C THR A 20 -23.15 19.92 32.77
N SER A 21 -22.67 20.60 31.72
CA SER A 21 -22.89 22.04 31.58
C SER A 21 -24.23 22.23 30.89
N SER A 22 -25.17 22.81 31.63
CA SER A 22 -26.49 23.23 31.19
C SER A 22 -26.38 24.37 30.18
N CYS A 23 -26.44 24.05 28.89
CA CYS A 23 -26.86 25.00 27.87
C CYS A 23 -28.19 24.52 27.30
N GLY A 24 -29.27 25.18 27.73
CA GLY A 24 -30.60 25.02 27.17
C GLY A 24 -30.66 25.59 25.76
N HIS A 25 -30.47 24.73 24.76
CA HIS A 25 -31.00 24.89 23.42
C HIS A 25 -31.21 23.50 22.83
N PRO A 26 -32.28 23.25 22.04
CA PRO A 26 -32.43 22.00 21.32
C PRO A 26 -31.37 21.97 20.21
N CYS A 27 -30.17 21.49 20.53
CA CYS A 27 -29.22 21.03 19.53
C CYS A 27 -29.84 19.83 18.82
N ARG A 28 -30.68 20.11 17.81
CA ARG A 28 -30.99 19.14 16.75
C ARG A 28 -29.63 18.67 16.25
N PRO A 29 -29.28 17.38 16.35
CA PRO A 29 -28.07 16.88 15.72
C PRO A 29 -28.23 17.20 14.24
N SER A 30 -27.44 18.16 13.76
CA SER A 30 -27.42 18.52 12.35
C SER A 30 -27.11 17.23 11.59
N VAL A 31 -27.99 16.85 10.66
CA VAL A 31 -27.89 15.61 9.88
C VAL A 31 -26.51 15.49 9.22
N TYR A 32 -25.90 16.64 8.93
CA TYR A 32 -24.53 16.80 8.43
C TYR A 32 -23.44 16.31 9.38
N GLY A 33 -23.62 16.43 10.70
CA GLY A 33 -22.65 15.98 11.70
C GLY A 33 -22.56 14.45 11.80
N VAL A 34 -23.71 13.76 11.70
CA VAL A 34 -23.75 12.30 11.59
C VAL A 34 -23.15 11.85 10.26
N PHE A 35 -23.51 12.53 9.16
CA PHE A 35 -22.97 12.24 7.83
C PHE A 35 -21.45 12.39 7.75
N LEU A 36 -20.89 13.48 8.31
CA LEU A 36 -19.44 13.73 8.36
C LEU A 36 -18.69 12.68 9.18
N LEU A 37 -19.25 12.23 10.32
CA LEU A 37 -18.65 11.19 11.14
C LEU A 37 -18.68 9.82 10.44
N SER A 38 -19.78 9.48 9.76
CA SER A 38 -19.85 8.25 8.95
C SER A 38 -18.94 8.28 7.73
N PHE A 39 -18.78 9.45 7.09
CA PHE A 39 -17.86 9.60 5.96
C PHE A 39 -16.40 9.46 6.42
N ALA A 40 -16.03 10.04 7.56
CA ALA A 40 -14.69 9.90 8.14
C ALA A 40 -14.33 8.45 8.50
N LEU A 41 -15.28 7.65 8.98
CA LEU A 41 -15.09 6.22 9.25
C LEU A 41 -14.96 5.38 7.96
N PHE A 42 -15.57 5.80 6.85
CA PHE A 42 -15.44 5.14 5.56
C PHE A 42 -14.04 5.34 4.93
N ILE A 43 -13.39 6.48 5.13
CA ILE A 43 -12.05 6.76 4.58
C ILE A 43 -10.92 6.11 5.40
N ALA A 44 -11.18 5.78 6.68
CA ALA A 44 -10.23 5.07 7.53
C ALA A 44 -10.10 3.58 7.17
N GLY A 45 -10.92 3.07 6.25
CA GLY A 45 -10.88 1.69 5.76
C GLY A 45 -10.02 1.46 4.52
N CYS A 46 -9.12 2.38 4.15
CA CYS A 46 -8.12 2.12 3.10
C CYS A 46 -7.13 1.06 3.58
N SER A 47 -7.43 -0.17 3.20
CA SER A 47 -6.73 -1.41 3.49
C SER A 47 -5.21 -1.33 3.30
N ASP A 48 -4.47 -1.27 4.41
CA ASP A 48 -3.10 -1.77 4.48
C ASP A 48 -3.17 -3.30 4.65
N ASP A 49 -3.57 -4.01 3.59
CA ASP A 49 -3.67 -5.47 3.57
C ASP A 49 -2.39 -6.06 2.96
N GLY A 50 -1.36 -6.23 3.79
CA GLY A 50 -0.22 -7.11 3.50
C GLY A 50 0.77 -6.64 2.41
N TRP A 51 0.68 -5.39 1.94
CA TRP A 51 1.63 -4.83 0.98
C TRP A 51 2.75 -4.06 1.69
N SER A 52 3.93 -4.68 1.80
CA SER A 52 5.06 -4.07 2.49
C SER A 52 5.89 -3.15 1.59
N ASP A 53 6.63 -2.21 2.19
CA ASP A 53 7.58 -1.34 1.49
C ASP A 53 8.59 -2.13 0.64
N LYS A 54 9.00 -3.31 1.12
CA LYS A 54 9.88 -4.23 0.37
C LYS A 54 9.22 -4.73 -0.92
N LYS A 55 7.92 -5.07 -0.87
CA LYS A 55 7.15 -5.46 -2.08
C LYS A 55 6.95 -4.27 -2.99
N GLU A 56 6.70 -3.08 -2.44
CA GLU A 56 6.53 -1.86 -3.22
C GLU A 56 7.81 -1.49 -3.95
N ASN A 57 8.97 -1.46 -3.27
CA ASN A 57 10.25 -1.17 -3.89
C ASN A 57 10.54 -2.17 -5.02
N PHE A 58 10.37 -3.47 -4.77
CA PHE A 58 10.58 -4.49 -5.80
C PHE A 58 9.63 -4.35 -7.00
N THR A 59 8.37 -4.03 -6.74
CA THR A 59 7.36 -3.79 -7.80
C THR A 59 7.76 -2.60 -8.66
N GLN A 60 8.23 -1.52 -8.03
CA GLN A 60 8.71 -0.33 -8.71
C GLN A 60 9.95 -0.65 -9.56
N THR A 61 10.94 -1.33 -8.99
CA THR A 61 12.15 -1.74 -9.73
C THR A 61 11.78 -2.62 -10.93
N TYR A 62 10.90 -3.62 -10.75
CA TYR A 62 10.48 -4.50 -11.84
C TYR A 62 9.73 -3.74 -12.93
N MET A 63 8.87 -2.78 -12.55
CA MET A 63 8.18 -1.90 -13.51
C MET A 63 9.18 -1.12 -14.36
N GLU A 64 10.19 -0.50 -13.76
CA GLU A 64 11.20 0.27 -14.49
C GLU A 64 12.02 -0.63 -15.43
N ILE A 65 12.38 -1.84 -15.00
CA ILE A 65 13.04 -2.85 -15.86
C ILE A 65 12.18 -3.16 -17.10
N LEU A 66 10.86 -3.32 -16.94
CA LEU A 66 9.96 -3.56 -18.07
C LEU A 66 9.96 -2.38 -19.04
N ILE A 67 9.86 -1.15 -18.53
CA ILE A 67 9.88 0.07 -19.36
C ILE A 67 11.20 0.18 -20.11
N THR A 68 12.34 -0.01 -19.42
CA THR A 68 13.68 0.05 -20.03
C THR A 68 13.81 -0.96 -21.18
N ARG A 69 13.33 -2.19 -20.99
CA ARG A 69 13.40 -3.24 -22.02
C ARG A 69 12.46 -2.99 -23.20
N GLU A 70 11.32 -2.35 -22.97
CA GLU A 70 10.40 -1.96 -24.05
C GLU A 70 11.00 -0.83 -24.90
N GLN A 71 11.66 0.15 -24.25
CA GLN A 71 12.19 1.33 -24.92
C GLN A 71 13.51 1.08 -25.66
N ILE A 72 14.32 0.13 -25.21
CA ILE A 72 15.66 -0.12 -25.75
C ILE A 72 15.68 -1.46 -26.50
N GLN A 73 15.68 -1.40 -27.84
CA GLN A 73 15.73 -2.60 -28.69
C GLN A 73 17.08 -3.34 -28.63
N ASP A 74 18.18 -2.62 -28.40
CA ASP A 74 19.52 -3.20 -28.28
C ASP A 74 19.67 -3.90 -26.93
N SER A 75 19.76 -5.23 -26.96
CA SER A 75 19.82 -6.06 -25.75
C SER A 75 21.04 -5.77 -24.87
N THR A 76 22.18 -5.39 -25.45
CA THR A 76 23.39 -5.09 -24.68
C THR A 76 23.25 -3.76 -23.95
N LYS A 77 22.68 -2.76 -24.62
CA LYS A 77 22.36 -1.47 -24.00
C LYS A 77 21.27 -1.63 -22.94
N ALA A 78 20.21 -2.39 -23.24
CA ALA A 78 19.12 -2.64 -22.31
C ALA A 78 19.63 -3.31 -21.02
N ASN A 79 20.53 -4.29 -21.12
CA ASN A 79 21.13 -4.93 -19.96
C ASN A 79 21.93 -3.95 -19.08
N THR A 80 22.67 -3.04 -19.72
CA THR A 80 23.44 -2.01 -19.00
C THR A 80 22.52 -1.05 -18.26
N GLU A 81 21.43 -0.61 -18.89
CA GLU A 81 20.46 0.28 -18.24
C GLU A 81 19.66 -0.44 -17.15
N VAL A 82 19.28 -1.70 -17.35
CA VAL A 82 18.61 -2.51 -16.32
C VAL A 82 19.49 -2.65 -15.07
N ALA A 83 20.80 -2.84 -15.24
CA ALA A 83 21.73 -2.87 -14.10
C ALA A 83 21.74 -1.55 -13.33
N LYS A 84 21.66 -0.40 -14.01
CA LYS A 84 21.56 0.92 -13.36
C LYS A 84 20.23 1.10 -12.63
N VAL A 85 19.12 0.67 -13.22
CA VAL A 85 17.79 0.69 -12.58
C VAL A 85 17.79 -0.18 -11.31
N MET A 86 18.34 -1.39 -11.36
CA MET A 86 18.45 -2.20 -10.14
C MET A 86 19.29 -1.48 -9.08
N ALA A 87 20.43 -0.92 -9.47
CA ALA A 87 21.32 -0.22 -8.54
C ALA A 87 20.67 1.02 -7.90
N SER A 88 19.86 1.79 -8.64
CA SER A 88 19.15 2.96 -8.09
C SER A 88 18.12 2.59 -7.01
N HIS A 89 17.65 1.34 -7.03
CA HIS A 89 16.74 0.78 -6.03
C HIS A 89 17.44 -0.02 -4.91
N GLY A 90 18.78 0.01 -4.87
CA GLY A 90 19.57 -0.72 -3.88
C GLY A 90 19.70 -2.21 -4.17
N TYR A 91 19.46 -2.63 -5.42
CA TYR A 91 19.64 -4.01 -5.87
C TYR A 91 20.90 -4.18 -6.70
N ASP A 92 21.55 -5.32 -6.52
CA ASP A 92 22.40 -5.95 -7.52
C ASP A 92 21.67 -7.14 -8.16
N GLN A 93 22.29 -7.76 -9.16
CA GLN A 93 21.68 -8.90 -9.86
C GLN A 93 21.38 -10.09 -8.92
N GLN A 94 22.22 -10.31 -7.90
CA GLN A 94 22.10 -11.44 -6.99
C GLN A 94 20.95 -11.21 -6.01
N SER A 95 20.97 -10.11 -5.27
CA SER A 95 19.94 -9.71 -4.31
C SER A 95 18.56 -9.57 -4.96
N PHE A 96 18.49 -9.03 -6.17
CA PHE A 96 17.24 -8.99 -6.93
C PHE A 96 16.74 -10.40 -7.27
N GLY A 97 17.62 -11.28 -7.71
CA GLY A 97 17.32 -12.68 -8.02
C GLY A 97 16.86 -13.45 -6.77
N GLU A 98 17.53 -13.28 -5.64
CA GLU A 98 17.16 -13.88 -4.36
C GLU A 98 15.76 -13.42 -3.92
N GLN A 99 15.45 -12.14 -4.04
CA GLN A 99 14.13 -11.62 -3.69
C GLN A 99 13.05 -12.06 -4.68
N PHE A 100 13.35 -12.13 -5.97
CA PHE A 100 12.44 -12.74 -6.96
C PHE A 100 12.13 -14.19 -6.59
N MET A 101 13.16 -14.96 -6.20
CA MET A 101 13.02 -16.35 -5.77
C MET A 101 12.29 -16.48 -4.42
N GLU A 102 12.42 -15.49 -3.53
CA GLU A 102 11.63 -15.41 -2.30
C GLU A 102 10.14 -15.30 -2.63
N TYR A 103 9.76 -14.40 -3.53
CA TYR A 103 8.37 -14.21 -3.93
C TYR A 103 7.81 -15.34 -4.79
N SER A 104 8.64 -16.01 -5.60
CA SER A 104 8.20 -17.13 -6.43
C SER A 104 7.76 -18.36 -5.63
N ARG A 105 8.15 -18.46 -4.35
CA ARG A 105 7.68 -19.51 -3.42
C ARG A 105 6.18 -19.43 -3.15
N THR A 106 5.59 -18.25 -3.30
CA THR A 106 4.14 -18.02 -3.14
C THR A 106 3.60 -17.42 -4.44
N PRO A 107 3.10 -18.25 -5.37
CA PRO A 107 2.71 -17.83 -6.72
C PRO A 107 1.72 -16.65 -6.74
N GLU A 108 0.81 -16.58 -5.78
CA GLU A 108 -0.17 -15.51 -5.65
C GLU A 108 0.50 -14.15 -5.37
N VAL A 109 1.54 -14.14 -4.53
CA VAL A 109 2.31 -12.93 -4.20
C VAL A 109 3.08 -12.47 -5.42
N LEU A 110 3.80 -13.38 -6.08
CA LEU A 110 4.54 -13.03 -7.29
C LEU A 110 3.61 -12.50 -8.37
N LYS A 111 2.47 -13.17 -8.60
CA LYS A 111 1.47 -12.71 -9.55
C LYS A 111 0.98 -11.30 -9.24
N ALA A 112 0.63 -11.02 -7.98
CA ALA A 112 0.18 -9.69 -7.58
C ALA A 112 1.23 -8.60 -7.86
N ILE A 113 2.50 -8.88 -7.56
CA ILE A 113 3.64 -7.99 -7.87
C ILE A 113 3.77 -7.74 -9.37
N MET A 114 3.80 -8.81 -10.17
CA MET A 114 3.98 -8.72 -11.62
C MET A 114 2.82 -8.01 -12.30
N ASP A 115 1.57 -8.35 -11.94
CA ASP A 115 0.37 -7.70 -12.48
C ASP A 115 0.34 -6.21 -12.13
N SER A 116 0.77 -5.84 -10.92
CA SER A 116 0.90 -4.44 -10.49
C SER A 116 1.95 -3.70 -11.32
N ALA A 117 3.16 -4.25 -11.44
CA ALA A 117 4.26 -3.68 -12.20
C ALA A 117 3.89 -3.49 -13.67
N GLN A 118 3.31 -4.51 -14.32
CA GLN A 118 2.87 -4.44 -15.71
C GLN A 118 1.80 -3.38 -15.93
N LYS A 119 0.76 -3.31 -15.08
CA LYS A 119 -0.28 -2.29 -15.19
C LYS A 119 0.28 -0.88 -15.04
N ARG A 120 1.26 -0.67 -14.17
CA ARG A 120 1.93 0.62 -14.00
C ARG A 120 2.78 0.96 -15.23
N ALA A 121 3.60 0.02 -15.70
CA ALA A 121 4.42 0.20 -16.91
C ALA A 121 3.58 0.55 -18.14
N GLN A 122 2.46 -0.14 -18.34
CA GLN A 122 1.54 0.14 -19.45
C GLN A 122 0.91 1.55 -19.37
N ARG A 123 0.70 2.10 -18.16
CA ARG A 123 0.21 3.47 -18.01
C ARG A 123 1.29 4.49 -18.37
N GLU A 124 2.53 4.26 -17.94
CA GLU A 124 3.64 5.15 -18.26
C GLU A 124 4.00 5.12 -19.76
N LEU A 125 3.94 3.95 -20.40
CA LEU A 125 4.22 3.83 -21.85
C LEU A 125 3.12 4.41 -22.75
N LYS A 126 1.89 4.55 -22.24
CA LYS A 126 0.75 5.14 -22.98
C LYS A 126 0.64 6.65 -22.84
N ARG A 127 1.41 7.25 -21.94
CA ARG A 127 1.46 8.69 -21.73
C ARG A 127 2.29 9.36 -22.82
#